data_AF-A0A0H2RGC7-F1
#
_entry.id   AF-A0A0H2RGC7-F1
#
_cell.length_a   1.000
_cell.length_b   1.000
_cell.length_c   1.000
_cell.angle_alpha   90.00
_cell.angle_beta   90.00
_cell.angle_gamma   90.00
#
_symmetry.space_group_name_H-M   'P 1'
#
loop_
_entity.id
_entity.type
_entity.pdbx_description
1 polymer ?
#
loop_
_entity_poly.entity_id
_entity_poly.type
_entity_poly.pdbx_seq_one_letter_code
_entity_poly.pdbx_strand_id
1 'polypeptide(L)'
;MDENSHLALSRTSSISTNATAPNLVGPGRTIGLLFDWLGKGLEAKLNKRAAQLNLGPEAAARDIRRIRRYKETSACIRFFAPYAHLTKAQEKKVRKLSKNLLKYARSSVQSTQLRALEEITSLATEDLVSVYNSTEPLIGRSKGSNQSVSQYPWGTSLFPSISRCLSTLRDRTAHVSIGITRRAVAVFPPSRPPLIALPRRLRPQPVLPSHRPEIRST
;
A
#
# COMPACT_ATOMS: atom_id res chain seq x y z
N MET A 1 7.42 43.52 -49.54
CA MET A 1 7.51 44.07 -48.15
C MET A 1 8.33 43.09 -47.39
N ASP A 2 9.61 43.36 -47.54
CA ASP A 2 10.77 42.60 -47.13
C ASP A 2 11.15 43.00 -45.70
N GLU A 3 12.23 42.38 -45.21
CA GLU A 3 12.91 42.66 -43.94
C GLU A 3 12.41 41.92 -42.70
N ASN A 4 12.94 40.72 -42.49
CA ASN A 4 13.47 40.32 -41.17
C ASN A 4 14.50 39.20 -41.34
N SER A 5 15.50 39.48 -42.17
CA SER A 5 16.59 38.60 -42.56
C SER A 5 17.92 38.97 -41.91
N HIS A 6 17.96 39.37 -40.63
CA HIS A 6 19.24 39.61 -39.97
C HIS A 6 19.12 39.27 -38.49
N LEU A 7 19.67 38.12 -38.11
CA LEU A 7 20.50 37.88 -36.92
C LEU A 7 20.74 36.36 -36.85
N ALA A 8 21.36 35.84 -37.91
CA ALA A 8 22.11 34.60 -37.88
C ALA A 8 23.35 34.83 -36.99
N LEU A 9 23.11 34.89 -35.68
CA LEU A 9 24.13 34.92 -34.66
C LEU A 9 24.74 33.52 -34.64
N SER A 10 25.69 33.35 -35.56
CA SER A 10 26.55 32.19 -35.70
C SER A 10 27.34 32.07 -34.40
N ARG A 11 26.74 31.42 -33.41
CA ARG A 11 27.43 30.88 -32.25
C ARG A 11 28.33 29.78 -32.80
N THR A 12 29.50 30.18 -33.25
CA THR A 12 30.70 29.34 -33.29
C THR A 12 30.98 28.96 -31.84
N SER A 13 30.20 28.01 -31.32
CA SER A 13 30.58 27.28 -30.14
C SER A 13 31.89 26.62 -30.54
N SER A 14 32.99 27.20 -30.05
CA SER A 14 34.27 26.52 -29.94
C SER A 14 33.98 25.19 -29.26
N ILE A 15 33.73 24.18 -30.08
CA ILE A 15 33.76 22.79 -29.68
C ILE A 15 35.24 22.60 -29.39
N SER A 16 35.60 22.90 -28.15
CA SER A 16 36.88 22.53 -27.58
C SER A 16 37.02 21.03 -27.81
N THR A 17 37.82 20.68 -28.80
CA THR A 17 38.17 19.31 -29.21
C THR A 17 39.06 18.65 -28.15
N ASN A 18 38.75 18.86 -26.88
CA ASN A 18 39.22 18.02 -25.79
C ASN A 18 38.23 16.86 -25.58
N ALA A 19 37.63 16.39 -26.68
CA ALA A 19 37.02 15.08 -26.80
C ALA A 19 38.12 14.05 -26.59
N THR A 20 38.45 13.84 -25.33
CA THR A 20 39.28 12.74 -24.85
C THR A 20 38.74 11.49 -25.51
N ALA A 21 39.55 10.80 -26.32
CA ALA A 21 39.12 9.60 -27.02
C ALA A 21 38.34 8.70 -26.04
N PRO A 22 37.19 8.12 -26.42
CA PRO A 22 36.20 7.54 -25.51
C PRO A 22 36.68 6.32 -24.68
N ASN A 23 37.98 6.07 -24.60
CA ASN A 23 38.60 4.98 -23.86
C ASN A 23 40.00 5.28 -23.31
N LEU A 24 40.45 6.55 -23.28
CA LEU A 24 41.73 6.88 -22.63
C LEU A 24 41.53 7.02 -21.12
N VAL A 25 42.45 6.41 -20.37
CA VAL A 25 42.48 6.39 -18.90
C VAL A 25 42.81 7.79 -18.38
N GLY A 26 41.81 8.68 -18.36
CA GLY A 26 41.93 10.02 -17.83
C GLY A 26 41.65 10.05 -16.31
N PRO A 27 42.32 10.91 -15.53
CA PRO A 27 42.14 10.99 -14.07
C PRO A 27 40.67 11.28 -13.67
N GLY A 28 39.92 12.01 -14.50
CA GLY A 28 38.49 12.24 -14.28
C GLY A 28 37.63 10.97 -14.39
N ARG A 29 38.04 9.99 -15.21
CA ARG A 29 37.31 8.73 -15.41
C ARG A 29 37.46 7.82 -14.20
N THR A 30 38.65 7.76 -13.60
CA THR A 30 38.94 6.96 -12.40
C THR A 30 38.14 7.44 -11.20
N ILE A 31 38.05 8.76 -11.01
CA ILE A 31 37.23 9.36 -9.94
C ILE A 31 35.74 9.11 -10.19
N GLY A 32 35.28 9.22 -11.44
CA GLY A 32 33.91 8.86 -11.81
C GLY A 32 33.54 7.41 -11.47
N LEU A 33 34.42 6.45 -11.82
CA LEU A 33 34.23 5.04 -11.48
C LEU A 33 34.20 4.79 -9.96
N LEU A 34 35.02 5.53 -9.20
CA LEU A 34 35.01 5.46 -7.74
C LEU A 34 33.66 5.94 -7.16
N PHE A 35 33.13 7.06 -7.66
CA PHE A 35 31.83 7.58 -7.22
C PHE A 35 30.67 6.67 -7.64
N ASP A 36 30.70 6.12 -8.86
CA ASP A 36 29.69 5.17 -9.33
C ASP A 36 29.69 3.90 -8.47
N TRP A 37 30.88 3.38 -8.16
CA TRP A 37 31.03 2.22 -7.27
C TRP A 37 30.52 2.53 -5.86
N LEU A 38 30.85 3.72 -5.33
CA LEU A 38 30.40 4.16 -4.02
C LEU A 38 28.88 4.33 -3.97
N GLY A 39 28.29 4.92 -5.03
CA GLY A 39 26.85 5.08 -5.17
C GLY A 39 26.12 3.73 -5.15
N LYS A 40 26.59 2.76 -5.93
CA LYS A 40 26.05 1.39 -5.93
C LYS A 40 26.17 0.70 -4.57
N GLY A 41 27.29 0.88 -3.89
CA GLY A 41 27.50 0.34 -2.54
C GLY A 41 26.55 0.93 -1.50
N LEU A 42 26.28 2.24 -1.59
CA LEU A 42 25.42 2.97 -0.68
C LEU A 42 23.94 2.62 -0.91
N GLU A 43 23.52 2.52 -2.18
CA GLU A 43 22.20 2.03 -2.58
C GLU A 43 21.95 0.60 -2.07
N ALA A 44 22.90 -0.32 -2.29
CA ALA A 44 22.78 -1.69 -1.81
C ALA A 44 22.66 -1.78 -0.27
N LYS A 45 23.44 -0.98 0.47
CA LYS A 45 23.35 -0.91 1.93
C LYS A 45 22.03 -0.33 2.41
N LEU A 46 21.53 0.73 1.78
CA LEU A 46 20.25 1.34 2.12
C LEU A 46 19.09 0.40 1.79
N ASN A 47 19.13 -0.28 0.65
CA ASN A 47 18.09 -1.23 0.26
C ASN A 47 18.08 -2.44 1.22
N LYS A 48 19.25 -2.94 1.62
CA LYS A 48 19.38 -4.01 2.63
C LYS A 48 18.87 -3.57 4.01
N ARG A 49 19.19 -2.34 4.44
CA ARG A 49 18.64 -1.75 5.67
C ARG A 49 17.13 -1.54 5.58
N ALA A 50 16.61 -1.11 4.42
CA ALA A 50 15.18 -0.93 4.19
C ALA A 50 14.43 -2.27 4.29
N ALA A 51 14.99 -3.33 3.70
CA ALA A 51 14.48 -4.69 3.83
C ALA A 51 14.54 -5.21 5.27
N GLN A 52 15.68 -5.03 5.96
CA GLN A 52 15.85 -5.46 7.36
C GLN A 52 14.93 -4.74 8.33
N LEU A 53 14.65 -3.46 8.08
CA LEU A 53 13.76 -2.68 8.92
C LEU A 53 12.29 -2.87 8.55
N ASN A 54 11.96 -3.76 7.61
CA ASN A 54 10.59 -3.98 7.12
C ASN A 54 9.91 -2.64 6.78
N LEU A 55 10.66 -1.69 6.18
CA LEU A 55 10.24 -0.32 5.93
C LEU A 55 9.34 -0.16 4.70
N GLY A 56 8.63 -1.23 4.32
CA GLY A 56 7.61 -1.17 3.29
C GLY A 56 6.25 -0.86 3.90
N PRO A 57 5.36 -0.16 3.16
CA PRO A 57 3.97 0.00 3.59
C PRO A 57 3.29 -1.36 3.83
N GLU A 58 3.55 -2.34 2.97
CA GLU A 58 3.01 -3.70 3.10
C GLU A 58 3.46 -4.39 4.40
N ALA A 59 4.73 -4.25 4.77
CA ALA A 59 5.27 -4.89 5.96
C ALA A 59 4.72 -4.25 7.26
N ALA A 60 4.56 -2.91 7.26
CA ALA A 60 3.90 -2.21 8.36
C ALA A 60 2.44 -2.64 8.52
N ALA A 61 1.69 -2.79 7.42
CA ALA A 61 0.33 -3.28 7.43
C ALA A 61 0.24 -4.74 7.90
N ARG A 62 1.14 -5.60 7.41
CA ARG A 62 1.26 -7.01 7.84
C ARG A 62 1.52 -7.14 9.34
N ASP A 63 2.37 -6.29 9.91
CA ASP A 63 2.62 -6.27 11.35
C ASP A 63 1.39 -5.78 12.15
N ILE A 64 0.63 -4.81 11.64
CA ILE A 64 -0.65 -4.41 12.25
C ILE A 64 -1.63 -5.59 12.25
N ARG A 65 -1.78 -6.27 11.11
CA ARG A 65 -2.64 -7.47 11.00
C ARG A 65 -2.20 -8.56 11.98
N ARG A 66 -0.89 -8.77 12.14
CA ARG A 66 -0.32 -9.75 13.08
C ARG A 66 -0.59 -9.37 14.54
N ILE A 67 -0.37 -8.12 14.94
CA ILE A 67 -0.59 -7.66 16.32
C ILE A 67 -2.07 -7.74 16.69
N ARG A 68 -2.96 -7.41 15.76
CA ARG A 68 -4.41 -7.49 15.97
C ARG A 68 -4.95 -8.93 15.95
N ARG A 69 -4.10 -9.93 15.64
CA ARG A 69 -4.44 -11.36 15.60
C ARG A 69 -5.80 -11.63 14.94
N TYR A 70 -6.02 -11.10 13.74
CA TYR A 70 -7.28 -11.26 13.01
C TYR A 70 -7.73 -12.72 12.77
N LYS A 71 -6.86 -13.72 13.01
CA LYS A 71 -7.19 -15.14 12.91
C LYS A 71 -7.65 -15.83 14.20
N GLU A 72 -7.37 -15.29 15.40
CA GLU A 72 -7.56 -16.05 16.64
C GLU A 72 -8.71 -15.52 17.52
N THR A 73 -8.95 -14.21 17.56
CA THR A 73 -10.04 -13.65 18.38
C THR A 73 -11.40 -13.87 17.72
N SER A 74 -12.38 -14.43 18.44
CA SER A 74 -13.75 -14.57 17.93
C SER A 74 -14.34 -13.20 17.56
N ALA A 75 -15.13 -13.15 16.47
CA ALA A 75 -15.70 -11.91 15.94
C ALA A 75 -16.51 -11.13 16.99
N CYS A 76 -17.21 -11.85 17.87
CA CYS A 76 -18.02 -11.27 18.93
C CYS A 76 -17.18 -10.48 19.95
N ILE A 77 -16.04 -11.02 20.38
CA ILE A 77 -15.13 -10.35 21.31
C ILE A 77 -14.54 -9.07 20.69
N ARG A 78 -14.29 -9.07 19.38
CA ARG A 78 -13.82 -7.87 18.65
C ARG A 78 -14.85 -6.75 18.61
N PHE A 79 -16.14 -7.09 18.60
CA PHE A 79 -17.21 -6.09 18.49
C PHE A 79 -17.46 -5.36 19.81
N PHE A 80 -17.57 -6.10 20.92
CA PHE A 80 -17.88 -5.51 22.22
C PHE A 80 -16.69 -4.79 22.85
N ALA A 81 -15.47 -5.20 22.52
CA ALA A 81 -14.27 -4.61 23.11
C ALA A 81 -13.06 -4.65 22.16
N PRO A 82 -13.07 -3.88 21.05
CA PRO A 82 -12.02 -3.88 20.02
C PRO A 82 -10.61 -3.58 20.56
N TYR A 83 -10.52 -3.04 21.78
CA TYR A 83 -9.27 -2.68 22.44
C TYR A 83 -9.04 -3.37 23.79
N ALA A 84 -9.98 -4.13 24.35
CA ALA A 84 -9.80 -4.71 25.68
C ALA A 84 -8.73 -5.81 25.74
N HIS A 85 -8.38 -6.39 24.59
CA HIS A 85 -7.45 -7.52 24.51
C HIS A 85 -6.03 -7.12 24.11
N LEU A 86 -5.81 -5.86 23.71
CA LEU A 86 -4.48 -5.39 23.38
C LEU A 86 -3.78 -4.89 24.65
N THR A 87 -2.59 -5.43 24.91
CA THR A 87 -1.71 -4.86 25.92
C THR A 87 -1.35 -3.41 25.53
N LYS A 88 -1.15 -2.52 26.51
CA LYS A 88 -0.74 -1.12 26.26
C LYS A 88 0.50 -1.02 25.36
N ALA A 89 1.42 -1.99 25.46
CA ALA A 89 2.61 -2.08 24.62
C ALA A 89 2.26 -2.38 23.15
N GLN A 90 1.32 -3.30 22.90
CA GLN A 90 0.83 -3.61 21.55
C GLN A 90 0.08 -2.42 20.94
N GLU A 91 -0.77 -1.74 21.70
CA GLU A 91 -1.48 -0.55 21.23
C GLU A 91 -0.48 0.54 20.80
N LYS A 92 0.55 0.80 21.61
CA LYS A 92 1.63 1.74 21.29
C LYS A 92 2.37 1.32 20.01
N LYS A 93 2.58 0.01 19.81
CA LYS A 93 3.22 -0.53 18.61
C LYS A 93 2.34 -0.35 17.37
N VAL A 94 1.05 -0.67 17.44
CA VAL A 94 0.09 -0.42 16.35
C VAL A 94 0.06 1.06 16.00
N ARG A 95 -0.04 1.95 17.00
CA ARG A 95 -0.02 3.40 16.78
C ARG A 95 1.25 3.85 16.07
N LYS A 96 2.42 3.29 16.41
CA LYS A 96 3.69 3.58 15.73
C LYS A 96 3.66 3.12 14.27
N LEU A 97 3.16 1.92 14.00
CA LEU A 97 3.06 1.37 12.64
C LEU A 97 2.06 2.18 11.79
N SER A 98 0.91 2.57 12.33
CA SER A 98 -0.05 3.43 11.65
C SER A 98 0.53 4.80 11.30
N LYS A 99 1.33 5.39 12.21
CA LYS A 99 2.07 6.62 11.90
C LYS A 99 3.08 6.43 10.77
N ASN A 100 3.75 5.28 10.70
CA ASN A 100 4.67 4.96 9.60
C ASN A 100 3.92 4.82 8.28
N LEU A 101 2.76 4.16 8.25
CA LEU A 101 1.90 4.08 7.06
C LEU A 101 1.49 5.46 6.55
N LEU A 102 1.07 6.35 7.45
CA LEU A 102 0.76 7.73 7.09
C LEU A 102 1.98 8.50 6.58
N LYS A 103 3.18 8.19 7.07
CA LYS A 103 4.42 8.76 6.53
C LYS A 103 4.70 8.28 5.10
N TYR A 104 4.48 6.99 4.80
CA TYR A 104 4.61 6.46 3.43
C TYR A 104 3.57 7.06 2.48
N ALA A 105 2.33 7.23 2.93
CA ALA A 105 1.28 7.89 2.16
C ALA A 105 1.57 9.39 1.88
N ARG A 106 2.50 10.00 2.63
CA ARG A 106 2.99 11.38 2.42
C ARG A 106 4.37 11.45 1.76
N SER A 107 4.91 10.31 1.32
CA SER A 107 6.18 10.26 0.59
C SER A 107 6.06 10.99 -0.76
N SER A 108 7.15 11.59 -1.23
CA SER A 108 7.23 12.18 -2.58
C SER A 108 7.25 11.14 -3.70
N VAL A 109 7.54 9.87 -3.37
CA VAL A 109 7.61 8.78 -4.34
C VAL A 109 6.22 8.20 -4.58
N GLN A 110 5.65 8.45 -5.77
CA GLN A 110 4.27 8.11 -6.12
C GLN A 110 3.94 6.62 -5.98
N SER A 111 4.86 5.72 -6.35
CA SER A 111 4.65 4.27 -6.21
C SER A 111 4.49 3.84 -4.75
N THR A 112 5.34 4.35 -3.86
CA THR A 112 5.27 4.10 -2.41
C THR A 112 3.99 4.68 -1.81
N GLN A 113 3.58 5.87 -2.27
CA GLN A 113 2.35 6.52 -1.83
C GLN A 113 1.11 5.70 -2.18
N LEU A 114 0.98 5.27 -3.44
CA LEU A 114 -0.16 4.46 -3.89
C LEU A 114 -0.25 3.13 -3.14
N ARG A 115 0.89 2.45 -2.96
CA ARG A 115 0.95 1.20 -2.17
C ARG A 115 0.56 1.43 -0.71
N ALA A 116 0.99 2.53 -0.10
CA ALA A 116 0.60 2.85 1.28
C ALA A 116 -0.90 3.13 1.42
N LEU A 117 -1.50 3.83 0.47
CA LEU A 117 -2.93 4.11 0.47
C LEU A 117 -3.76 2.83 0.27
N GLU A 118 -3.36 1.96 -0.66
CA GLU A 118 -3.98 0.65 -0.89
C GLU A 118 -4.03 -0.18 0.40
N GLU A 119 -2.92 -0.25 1.14
CA GLU A 119 -2.84 -0.97 2.42
C GLU A 119 -3.69 -0.32 3.53
N ILE A 120 -3.75 1.02 3.60
CA ILE A 120 -4.61 1.72 4.57
C ILE A 120 -6.08 1.42 4.29
N THR A 121 -6.50 1.47 3.03
CA THR A 121 -7.88 1.13 2.63
C THR A 121 -8.19 -0.34 2.89
N SER A 122 -7.24 -1.25 2.62
CA SER A 122 -7.39 -2.67 2.96
C SER A 122 -7.55 -2.88 4.47
N LEU A 123 -6.73 -2.25 5.31
CA LEU A 123 -6.88 -2.33 6.77
C LEU A 123 -8.23 -1.76 7.26
N ALA A 124 -8.69 -0.66 6.67
CA ALA A 124 -9.96 -0.04 7.04
C ALA A 124 -11.17 -0.91 6.63
N THR A 125 -11.10 -1.54 5.46
CA THR A 125 -12.17 -2.45 4.98
C THR A 125 -12.20 -3.75 5.76
N GLU A 126 -11.04 -4.31 6.13
CA GLU A 126 -10.95 -5.47 7.03
C GLU A 126 -11.62 -5.21 8.39
N ASP A 127 -11.44 -4.01 8.96
CA ASP A 127 -12.10 -3.59 10.21
C ASP A 127 -13.63 -3.54 10.04
N LEU A 128 -14.12 -2.99 8.91
CA LEU A 128 -15.55 -2.87 8.62
C LEU A 128 -16.23 -4.20 8.32
N VAL A 129 -15.62 -5.07 7.50
CA VAL A 129 -16.21 -6.37 7.13
C VAL A 129 -16.40 -7.27 8.35
N SER A 130 -15.54 -7.15 9.36
CA SER A 130 -15.70 -7.86 10.63
C SER A 130 -17.02 -7.54 11.35
N VAL A 131 -17.57 -6.34 11.13
CA VAL A 131 -18.86 -5.90 11.69
C VAL A 131 -20.02 -6.55 10.95
N TYR A 132 -20.02 -6.52 9.61
CA TYR A 132 -21.13 -7.04 8.81
C TYR A 132 -21.30 -8.55 8.90
N ASN A 133 -20.20 -9.32 8.97
CA ASN A 133 -20.26 -10.77 9.07
C ASN A 133 -20.72 -11.26 10.45
N SER A 134 -20.63 -10.42 11.49
CA SER A 134 -21.10 -10.78 12.83
C SER A 134 -22.59 -10.49 13.05
N THR A 135 -23.22 -9.72 12.15
CA THR A 135 -24.64 -9.36 12.23
C THR A 135 -25.53 -10.20 11.32
N GLU A 136 -25.08 -11.37 10.84
CA GLU A 136 -25.99 -12.37 10.27
C GLU A 136 -27.16 -12.55 11.24
N PRO A 137 -28.36 -12.02 10.89
CA PRO A 137 -29.47 -12.07 11.80
C PRO A 137 -29.81 -13.53 11.91
N LEU A 138 -29.75 -14.05 13.14
CA LEU A 138 -30.44 -15.29 13.46
C LEU A 138 -31.93 -15.01 13.20
N ILE A 139 -32.35 -15.20 11.95
CA ILE A 139 -33.75 -15.24 11.50
C ILE A 139 -34.31 -16.55 12.04
N GLY A 140 -34.42 -16.57 13.36
CA GLY A 140 -34.83 -17.67 14.19
C GLY A 140 -35.86 -17.13 15.18
N ARG A 141 -36.98 -16.66 14.64
CA ARG A 141 -38.33 -16.94 15.14
C ARG A 141 -38.46 -16.90 16.67
N SER A 142 -38.54 -15.72 17.28
CA SER A 142 -39.08 -15.58 18.63
C SER A 142 -40.36 -14.77 18.60
N LYS A 143 -41.48 -15.46 18.84
CA LYS A 143 -42.79 -14.87 19.06
C LYS A 143 -42.82 -14.29 20.48
N GLY A 144 -43.11 -13.00 20.56
CA GLY A 144 -43.90 -12.41 21.65
C GLY A 144 -43.25 -12.38 23.03
N SER A 145 -42.47 -11.34 23.30
CA SER A 145 -42.41 -10.76 24.64
C SER A 145 -41.95 -9.31 24.57
N ASN A 146 -42.78 -8.39 25.06
CA ASN A 146 -42.49 -6.98 25.23
C ASN A 146 -41.29 -6.81 26.18
N GLN A 147 -40.09 -6.60 25.65
CA GLN A 147 -38.94 -6.17 26.42
C GLN A 147 -38.48 -4.79 25.95
N SER A 148 -38.43 -3.90 26.94
CA SER A 148 -37.91 -2.55 26.92
C SER A 148 -36.57 -2.46 26.19
N VAL A 149 -36.56 -1.67 25.12
CA VAL A 149 -35.38 -1.29 24.33
C VAL A 149 -34.36 -0.62 25.25
N SER A 150 -33.31 -1.36 25.60
CA SER A 150 -32.14 -0.78 26.24
C SER A 150 -31.38 0.06 25.22
N GLN A 151 -31.47 1.38 25.36
CA GLN A 151 -30.61 2.35 24.69
C GLN A 151 -29.15 2.06 25.07
N TYR A 152 -28.39 1.47 24.16
CA TYR A 152 -26.95 1.33 24.37
C TYR A 152 -26.25 2.70 24.25
N PRO A 153 -25.43 3.12 25.22
CA PRO A 153 -24.88 4.47 25.32
C PRO A 153 -23.61 4.74 24.48
N TRP A 154 -23.28 3.94 23.46
CA TRP A 154 -22.06 4.15 22.65
C TRP A 154 -22.24 5.21 21.53
N GLY A 155 -22.93 6.31 21.85
CA GLY A 155 -23.10 7.47 20.98
C GLY A 155 -21.78 7.97 20.39
N THR A 156 -21.63 7.79 19.07
CA THR A 156 -20.94 8.68 18.10
C THR A 156 -19.46 9.04 18.29
N SER A 157 -18.75 8.57 19.32
CA SER A 157 -17.40 9.09 19.61
C SER A 157 -16.21 8.29 19.08
N LEU A 158 -16.41 7.12 18.45
CA LEU A 158 -15.30 6.17 18.24
C LEU A 158 -14.52 6.22 16.91
N PHE A 159 -14.85 7.11 15.96
CA PHE A 159 -14.01 7.30 14.75
C PHE A 159 -13.63 8.75 14.37
N PRO A 160 -13.23 9.66 15.30
CA PRO A 160 -12.83 11.01 14.89
C PRO A 160 -11.53 11.03 14.07
N SER A 161 -10.60 10.08 14.29
CA SER A 161 -9.26 10.15 13.69
C SER A 161 -9.20 9.71 12.23
N ILE A 162 -9.91 8.64 11.84
CA ILE A 162 -9.85 8.16 10.44
C ILE A 162 -10.68 9.08 9.53
N SER A 163 -11.85 9.52 9.99
CA SER A 163 -12.71 10.42 9.22
C SER A 163 -12.06 11.80 9.00
N ARG A 164 -11.39 12.39 10.02
CA ARG A 164 -10.62 13.64 9.85
C ARG A 164 -9.38 13.48 8.95
N CYS A 165 -8.75 12.30 8.96
CA CYS A 165 -7.62 12.04 8.05
C CYS A 165 -8.09 11.87 6.60
N LEU A 166 -9.25 11.25 6.36
CA LEU A 166 -9.80 11.11 5.01
C LEU A 166 -10.32 12.43 4.44
N SER A 167 -10.93 13.30 5.25
CA SER A 167 -11.37 14.63 4.78
C SER A 167 -10.19 15.52 4.38
N THR A 168 -9.10 15.51 5.15
CA THR A 168 -7.88 16.29 4.82
C THR A 168 -7.11 15.73 3.62
N LEU A 169 -7.20 14.43 3.34
CA LEU A 169 -6.66 13.85 2.10
C LEU A 169 -7.52 14.21 0.88
N ARG A 170 -8.84 14.25 1.05
CA ARG A 170 -9.79 14.60 -0.02
C ARG A 170 -9.58 16.04 -0.51
N ASP A 171 -9.38 17.00 0.41
CA ASP A 171 -9.13 18.40 0.04
C ASP A 171 -7.77 18.63 -0.65
N ARG A 172 -6.75 17.84 -0.33
CA ARG A 172 -5.43 17.97 -0.98
C ARG A 172 -5.36 17.39 -2.38
N THR A 173 -6.26 16.46 -2.72
CA THR A 173 -6.35 15.93 -4.09
C THR A 173 -6.93 16.97 -5.06
N ALA A 174 -7.69 17.95 -4.56
CA ALA A 174 -8.23 19.04 -5.38
C ALA A 174 -7.18 20.10 -5.77
N HIS A 175 -6.14 20.31 -4.96
CA HIS A 175 -5.11 21.33 -5.21
C HIS A 175 -3.97 20.90 -6.16
N VAL A 176 -3.86 19.61 -6.50
CA VAL A 176 -2.85 19.12 -7.47
C VAL A 176 -3.37 19.18 -8.91
N SER A 177 -4.57 19.73 -9.14
CA SER A 177 -5.16 19.88 -10.48
C SER A 177 -4.91 21.24 -11.14
N ILE A 178 -4.18 22.16 -10.51
CA ILE A 178 -3.93 23.50 -11.07
C ILE A 178 -2.43 23.66 -11.34
N GLY A 179 -1.99 23.27 -12.54
CA GLY A 179 -0.60 23.55 -12.96
C GLY A 179 0.03 22.56 -13.95
N ILE A 180 -0.69 21.58 -14.49
CA ILE A 180 -0.20 20.81 -15.64
C ILE A 180 -0.69 21.51 -16.91
N THR A 181 0.17 22.37 -17.45
CA THR A 181 0.03 22.93 -18.80
C THR A 181 -0.19 21.78 -19.78
N ARG A 182 -1.29 21.87 -20.54
CA ARG A 182 -1.70 20.93 -21.57
C ARG A 182 -0.60 20.77 -22.62
N ARG A 183 0.26 19.77 -22.46
CA ARG A 183 0.95 19.15 -23.60
C ARG A 183 0.04 18.00 -24.03
N ALA A 184 -0.64 18.18 -25.16
CA ALA A 184 -1.43 17.14 -25.79
C ALA A 184 -0.49 15.99 -26.19
N VAL A 185 -0.33 15.03 -25.29
CA VAL A 185 0.24 13.72 -25.63
C VAL A 185 -0.90 12.96 -26.27
N ALA A 186 -0.79 12.67 -27.56
CA ALA A 186 -1.69 11.78 -28.25
C ALA A 186 -1.70 10.43 -27.50
N VAL A 187 -2.79 10.17 -26.78
CA VAL A 187 -3.03 8.89 -26.11
C VAL A 187 -3.33 7.89 -27.21
N PHE A 188 -2.30 7.17 -27.64
CA PHE A 188 -2.47 5.98 -28.46
C PHE A 188 -3.35 4.99 -27.69
N PRO A 189 -4.42 4.44 -28.29
CA PRO A 189 -5.22 3.41 -27.66
C PRO A 189 -4.32 2.22 -27.32
N PRO A 190 -4.48 1.60 -26.14
CA PRO A 190 -3.69 0.43 -25.77
C PRO A 190 -3.96 -0.67 -26.79
N SER A 191 -2.92 -1.06 -27.51
CA SER A 191 -2.87 -2.26 -28.35
C SER A 191 -3.37 -3.46 -27.54
N ARG A 192 -4.44 -4.09 -28.02
CA ARG A 192 -5.07 -5.26 -27.40
C ARG A 192 -3.99 -6.28 -27.04
N PRO A 193 -3.91 -6.74 -25.77
CA PRO A 193 -3.01 -7.82 -25.42
C PRO A 193 -3.41 -9.09 -26.18
N PRO A 194 -2.45 -9.90 -26.66
CA PRO A 194 -2.73 -11.18 -27.28
C PRO A 194 -3.45 -12.08 -26.26
N LEU A 195 -4.51 -12.75 -26.73
CA LEU A 195 -5.29 -13.70 -25.95
C LEU A 195 -4.38 -14.86 -25.50
N ILE A 196 -3.91 -14.80 -24.26
CA ILE A 196 -3.24 -15.93 -23.61
C ILE A 196 -4.33 -16.96 -23.27
N ALA A 197 -4.29 -18.09 -23.97
CA ALA A 197 -5.18 -19.22 -23.72
C ALA A 197 -5.05 -19.66 -22.25
N LEU A 198 -6.15 -19.55 -21.50
CA LEU A 198 -6.21 -19.99 -20.11
C LEU A 198 -6.02 -21.51 -20.03
N PRO A 199 -5.17 -22.00 -19.10
CA PRO A 199 -4.99 -23.43 -18.90
C PRO A 199 -6.29 -24.07 -18.41
N ARG A 200 -6.66 -25.19 -19.03
CA ARG A 200 -7.85 -25.98 -18.70
C ARG A 200 -7.86 -26.31 -17.19
N ARG A 201 -8.92 -25.84 -16.54
CA ARG A 201 -9.27 -26.11 -15.14
C ARG A 201 -9.20 -27.62 -14.86
N LEU A 202 -8.21 -28.04 -14.07
CA LEU A 202 -8.10 -29.41 -13.59
C LEU A 202 -9.34 -29.75 -12.76
N ARG A 203 -10.02 -30.84 -13.13
CA ARG A 203 -11.19 -31.34 -12.39
C ARG A 203 -10.73 -31.77 -10.98
N PRO A 204 -11.52 -31.47 -9.93
CA PRO A 204 -11.26 -31.99 -8.60
C PRO A 204 -11.34 -33.52 -8.61
N GLN A 205 -10.32 -34.17 -8.06
CA GLN A 205 -10.30 -35.61 -7.85
C GLN A 205 -11.24 -36.00 -6.70
N PRO A 206 -11.96 -37.13 -6.79
CA PRO A 206 -12.79 -37.63 -5.71
C PRO A 206 -11.92 -38.03 -4.51
N VAL A 207 -12.27 -37.51 -3.33
CA VAL A 207 -11.62 -37.83 -2.06
C VAL A 207 -12.06 -39.22 -1.64
N LEU A 208 -11.11 -40.17 -1.55
CA LEU A 208 -11.36 -41.51 -1.02
C LEU A 208 -11.68 -41.45 0.48
N PRO A 209 -12.68 -42.22 0.96
CA PRO A 209 -13.04 -42.26 2.37
C PRO A 209 -11.92 -42.89 3.21
N SER A 210 -11.49 -42.13 4.23
CA SER A 210 -10.51 -42.56 5.23
C SER A 210 -11.13 -43.58 6.18
N HIS A 211 -10.63 -44.81 6.13
CA HIS A 211 -11.03 -45.90 7.02
C HIS A 211 -10.62 -45.58 8.46
N ARG A 212 -11.60 -45.44 9.35
CA ARG A 212 -11.40 -45.23 10.79
C ARG A 212 -11.25 -46.60 11.47
N PRO A 213 -10.13 -46.90 12.15
CA PRO A 213 -9.99 -48.16 12.88
C PRO A 213 -10.85 -48.11 14.17
N GLU A 214 -11.69 -49.14 14.31
CA GLU A 214 -12.55 -49.39 15.45
C GLU A 214 -11.72 -50.05 16.56
N ILE A 215 -11.48 -49.34 17.66
CA ILE A 215 -10.74 -49.86 18.80
C ILE A 215 -11.74 -50.62 19.68
N ARG A 216 -11.68 -51.95 19.64
CA ARG A 216 -12.32 -52.83 20.62
C ARG A 216 -11.59 -52.73 21.95
N SER A 217 -12.28 -52.24 22.97
CA SER A 217 -11.87 -52.34 24.36
C SER A 217 -12.25 -53.73 24.91
N THR A 218 -11.24 -54.49 25.34
CA THR A 218 -11.38 -55.69 26.18
C THR A 218 -11.43 -55.31 27.64
#